data_AF-A0A960K107-F1
#
_entry.id   AF-A0A960K107-F1
#
_cell.length_a   1.000
_cell.length_b   1.000
_cell.length_c   1.000
_cell.angle_alpha   90.00
_cell.angle_beta   90.00
_cell.angle_gamma   90.00
#
_symmetry.space_group_name_H-M   'P 1'
#
loop_
_entity.id
_entity.type
_entity.pdbx_description
1 polymer ?
#
loop_
_entity_poly.entity_id
_entity_poly.type
_entity_poly.pdbx_seq_one_letter_code
_entity_poly.pdbx_strand_id
1 'polypeptide(L)'
;MLEKLFKVREAGSTPGREVMGGVTTFLTMVYIVAVNPLFLTAAGMPLEGAVLATCLSAAFATLLMAFLANYPIALAPGMGLNAFFAYGICLGAGVPWQTALGLVFWAGFLFLVLTVTGARRVLVQAVPKVLRLSGAVGIGLFIAFIG
;
A
#
# COMPACT_ATOMS: atom_id res chain seq x y z
N MET A 1 -8.32 -27.79 -3.99
CA MET A 1 -8.76 -26.37 -4.04
C MET A 1 -7.62 -25.42 -4.37
N LEU A 2 -6.48 -25.49 -3.68
CA LEU A 2 -5.28 -24.68 -3.96
C LEU A 2 -4.80 -24.76 -5.42
N GLU A 3 -4.74 -25.95 -6.02
CA GLU A 3 -4.33 -26.10 -7.43
C GLU A 3 -5.36 -25.56 -8.44
N LYS A 4 -6.66 -25.61 -8.11
CA LYS A 4 -7.73 -25.09 -8.99
C LYS A 4 -7.84 -23.56 -8.95
N LEU A 5 -7.54 -22.95 -7.80
CA LEU A 5 -7.64 -21.50 -7.60
C LEU A 5 -6.33 -20.79 -7.92
N PHE A 6 -5.20 -21.27 -7.39
CA PHE A 6 -3.90 -20.57 -7.46
C PHE A 6 -2.91 -21.20 -8.44
N LYS A 7 -3.24 -22.36 -9.01
CA LYS A 7 -2.40 -23.04 -10.03
C LYS A 7 -0.92 -23.16 -9.61
N VAL A 8 -0.67 -23.44 -8.32
CA VAL A 8 0.65 -23.42 -7.68
C VAL A 8 1.70 -24.25 -8.42
N ARG A 9 1.31 -25.43 -8.95
CA ARG A 9 2.18 -26.27 -9.77
C ARG A 9 2.45 -25.73 -11.18
N GLU A 10 1.48 -25.08 -11.82
CA GLU A 10 1.69 -24.40 -13.11
C GLU A 10 2.62 -23.20 -12.95
N ALA A 11 2.60 -22.55 -11.78
CA ALA A 11 3.56 -21.52 -11.39
C ALA A 11 4.95 -22.07 -10.99
N GLY A 12 5.16 -23.40 -11.05
CA GLY A 12 6.44 -24.04 -10.72
C GLY A 12 6.79 -24.08 -9.23
N SER A 13 5.81 -23.88 -8.34
CA SER A 13 6.01 -23.81 -6.89
C SER A 13 5.40 -25.02 -6.15
N THR A 14 5.67 -25.10 -4.85
CA THR A 14 5.12 -26.14 -3.95
C THR A 14 4.41 -25.48 -2.77
N PRO A 15 3.39 -26.11 -2.15
CA PRO A 15 2.71 -25.53 -0.99
C PRO A 15 3.65 -25.12 0.15
N GLY A 16 4.73 -25.88 0.39
CA GLY A 16 5.75 -25.52 1.38
C GLY A 16 6.56 -24.26 0.99
N ARG A 17 6.88 -24.08 -0.29
CA ARG A 17 7.53 -22.86 -0.80
C ARG A 17 6.60 -21.64 -0.69
N GLU A 18 5.33 -21.80 -0.99
CA GLU A 18 4.33 -20.73 -0.85
C GLU A 18 4.16 -20.29 0.60
N VAL A 19 4.10 -21.24 1.55
CA VAL A 19 4.03 -20.92 2.99
C VAL A 19 5.29 -20.16 3.42
N MET A 20 6.47 -20.63 3.05
CA MET A 20 7.72 -19.94 3.36
C MET A 20 7.78 -18.54 2.75
N GLY A 21 7.41 -18.39 1.47
CA GLY A 21 7.34 -17.08 0.80
C GLY A 21 6.35 -16.13 1.47
N GLY A 22 5.19 -16.64 1.89
CA GLY A 22 4.20 -15.88 2.65
C GLY A 22 4.73 -15.41 4.01
N VAL A 23 5.39 -16.29 4.76
CA VAL A 23 6.03 -15.95 6.04
C VAL A 23 7.12 -14.91 5.85
N THR A 24 8.01 -15.09 4.86
CA THR A 24 9.05 -14.11 4.55
C THR A 24 8.45 -12.76 4.20
N THR A 25 7.40 -12.73 3.36
CA THR A 25 6.70 -11.49 2.98
C THR A 25 6.03 -10.83 4.19
N PHE A 26 5.45 -11.62 5.09
CA PHE A 26 4.87 -11.11 6.33
C PHE A 26 5.93 -10.47 7.23
N LEU A 27 7.07 -11.13 7.41
CA LEU A 27 8.16 -10.62 8.24
C LEU A 27 8.77 -9.33 7.68
N THR A 28 8.83 -9.18 6.35
CA THR A 28 9.33 -7.93 5.74
C THR A 28 8.36 -6.76 5.87
N MET A 29 7.05 -7.01 6.01
CA MET A 29 6.03 -5.97 6.14
C MET A 29 5.61 -5.68 7.59
N VAL A 30 5.91 -6.56 8.55
CA VAL A 30 5.37 -6.47 9.92
C VAL A 30 5.74 -5.16 10.63
N TYR A 31 6.87 -4.53 10.26
CA TYR A 31 7.26 -3.23 10.80
C TYR A 31 6.20 -2.14 10.60
N ILE A 32 5.36 -2.27 9.56
CA ILE A 32 4.26 -1.34 9.27
C ILE A 32 3.25 -1.30 10.43
N VAL A 33 3.05 -2.42 11.12
CA VAL A 33 2.16 -2.50 12.29
C VAL A 33 2.68 -1.64 13.45
N ALA A 34 3.99 -1.46 13.56
CA ALA A 34 4.59 -0.58 14.57
C ALA A 34 4.70 0.88 14.09
N VAL A 35 5.09 1.09 12.83
CA VAL A 35 5.43 2.45 12.34
C VAL A 35 4.21 3.22 11.85
N ASN A 36 3.25 2.58 11.18
CA ASN A 36 2.09 3.29 10.63
C ASN A 36 1.23 3.97 11.70
N PRO A 37 0.92 3.33 12.84
CA PRO A 37 0.17 3.98 13.91
C PRO A 37 0.84 5.24 14.43
N LEU A 38 2.18 5.33 14.43
CA LEU A 38 2.89 6.54 14.88
C LEU A 38 2.55 7.77 14.02
N PHE A 39 2.39 7.60 12.71
CA PHE A 39 1.94 8.69 11.83
C PHE A 39 0.49 9.06 12.11
N LEU A 40 -0.38 8.06 12.26
CA LEU A 40 -1.81 8.27 12.44
C LEU A 40 -2.16 8.86 13.81
N THR A 41 -1.45 8.47 14.87
CA THR A 41 -1.59 9.07 16.20
C THR A 41 -1.06 10.49 16.25
N ALA A 42 0.03 10.79 15.53
CA ALA A 42 0.50 12.17 15.36
C ALA A 42 -0.54 13.06 14.67
N ALA A 43 -1.40 12.49 13.80
CA ALA A 43 -2.53 13.19 13.19
C ALA A 43 -3.77 13.31 14.11
N GLY A 44 -3.74 12.73 15.31
CA GLY A 44 -4.83 12.78 16.29
C GLY A 44 -5.79 11.57 16.30
N MET A 45 -5.45 10.47 15.61
CA MET A 45 -6.23 9.22 15.68
C MET A 45 -5.89 8.41 16.96
N PRO A 46 -6.85 7.66 17.52
CA PRO A 46 -6.57 6.74 18.61
C PRO A 46 -5.66 5.58 18.16
N LEU A 47 -4.65 5.26 18.97
CA LEU A 47 -3.61 4.26 18.64
C LEU A 47 -4.21 2.88 18.30
N GLU A 48 -5.09 2.38 19.17
CA GLU A 48 -5.71 1.07 19.00
C GLU A 48 -6.54 0.98 17.72
N GLY A 49 -7.29 2.04 17.41
CA GLY A 49 -8.07 2.14 16.18
C GLY A 49 -7.20 2.20 14.93
N ALA A 50 -6.08 2.94 14.98
CA ALA A 50 -5.14 3.05 13.88
C ALA A 50 -4.42 1.72 13.58
N VAL A 51 -4.00 0.99 14.61
CA VAL A 51 -3.41 -0.35 14.48
C VAL A 51 -4.41 -1.31 13.84
N LEU A 52 -5.62 -1.39 14.41
CA LEU A 52 -6.66 -2.32 13.94
C LEU A 52 -7.07 -2.02 12.50
N ALA A 53 -7.31 -0.74 12.17
CA ALA A 53 -7.65 -0.33 10.82
C ALA A 53 -6.54 -0.67 9.81
N THR A 54 -5.27 -0.49 10.19
CA THR A 54 -4.12 -0.84 9.34
C THR A 54 -4.06 -2.34 9.07
N CYS A 55 -4.13 -3.15 10.11
CA CYS A 55 -4.04 -4.61 9.98
C CYS A 55 -5.22 -5.18 9.19
N LEU A 56 -6.45 -4.74 9.49
CA LEU A 56 -7.65 -5.22 8.80
C LEU A 56 -7.68 -4.77 7.33
N SER A 57 -7.35 -3.52 7.03
CA SER A 57 -7.33 -3.04 5.64
C SER A 57 -6.24 -3.72 4.80
N ALA A 58 -5.04 -3.91 5.36
CA ALA A 58 -3.96 -4.63 4.68
C ALA A 58 -4.29 -6.11 4.45
N ALA A 59 -4.86 -6.78 5.45
CA ALA A 59 -5.33 -8.16 5.32
C ALA A 59 -6.43 -8.26 4.25
N PHE A 60 -7.42 -7.38 4.29
CA PHE A 60 -8.50 -7.36 3.30
C PHE A 60 -7.99 -7.10 1.88
N ALA A 61 -7.11 -6.09 1.70
CA ALA A 61 -6.52 -5.79 0.39
C ALA A 61 -5.66 -6.96 -0.14
N THR A 62 -4.88 -7.60 0.72
CA THR A 62 -4.07 -8.77 0.36
C THR A 62 -4.95 -9.97 0.00
N LEU A 63 -6.06 -10.19 0.71
CA LEU A 63 -7.04 -11.24 0.37
C LEU A 63 -7.72 -10.97 -0.97
N LEU A 64 -8.06 -9.72 -1.27
CA LEU A 64 -8.59 -9.35 -2.59
C LEU A 64 -7.58 -9.64 -3.70
N MET A 65 -6.29 -9.35 -3.49
CA MET A 65 -5.26 -9.71 -4.46
C MET A 65 -5.11 -11.22 -4.63
N ALA A 66 -5.24 -11.98 -3.55
CA ALA A 66 -5.18 -13.45 -3.59
C ALA A 66 -6.37 -14.03 -4.36
N PHE A 67 -7.61 -13.68 -4.01
CA PHE A 67 -8.79 -14.35 -4.56
C PHE A 67 -9.35 -13.73 -5.85
N LEU A 68 -9.21 -12.41 -6.03
CA LEU A 68 -9.78 -11.70 -7.17
C LEU A 68 -8.77 -11.55 -8.30
N ALA A 69 -7.54 -11.13 -7.98
CA ALA A 69 -6.49 -10.94 -8.97
C ALA A 69 -5.62 -12.19 -9.20
N ASN A 70 -5.65 -13.15 -8.27
CA ASN A 70 -4.78 -14.33 -8.25
C ASN A 70 -3.31 -13.98 -8.50
N TYR A 71 -2.83 -12.93 -7.82
CA TYR A 71 -1.51 -12.36 -8.05
C TYR A 71 -0.71 -12.35 -6.73
N PRO A 72 0.54 -12.84 -6.72
CA PRO A 72 1.34 -13.01 -5.50
C PRO A 72 1.97 -11.68 -5.04
N ILE A 73 1.13 -10.70 -4.71
CA ILE A 73 1.55 -9.40 -4.15
C ILE A 73 0.80 -9.16 -2.83
N ALA A 74 1.55 -8.92 -1.76
CA ALA A 74 1.00 -8.40 -0.51
C ALA A 74 0.77 -6.89 -0.64
N LEU A 75 -0.39 -6.43 -0.15
CA LEU A 75 -0.73 -5.01 -0.14
C LEU A 75 -0.68 -4.47 1.29
N ALA A 76 0.05 -3.38 1.44
CA ALA A 76 0.23 -2.67 2.69
C ALA A 76 0.16 -1.15 2.42
N PRO A 77 -0.10 -0.33 3.45
CA PRO A 77 -0.18 1.11 3.26
C PRO A 77 1.14 1.72 2.79
N GLY A 78 1.04 2.70 1.89
CA GLY A 78 2.19 3.44 1.36
C GLY A 78 2.74 4.42 2.40
N MET A 79 3.88 4.08 3.01
CA MET A 79 4.44 4.83 4.14
C MET A 79 4.71 6.31 3.84
N GLY A 80 5.16 6.65 2.63
CA GLY A 80 5.40 8.05 2.24
C GLY A 80 4.12 8.88 2.15
N LEU A 81 3.01 8.29 1.71
CA LEU A 81 1.71 8.97 1.65
C LEU A 81 1.13 9.19 3.05
N ASN A 82 1.36 8.28 3.98
CA ASN A 82 0.93 8.43 5.37
C ASN A 82 1.70 9.52 6.11
N ALA A 83 3.00 9.66 5.83
CA ALA A 83 3.78 10.79 6.34
C ALA A 83 3.25 12.13 5.80
N PHE A 84 2.93 12.22 4.50
CA PHE A 84 2.32 13.42 3.92
C PHE A 84 0.93 13.71 4.51
N PHE A 85 0.11 12.69 4.71
CA PHE A 85 -1.20 12.81 5.37
C PHE A 85 -1.06 13.39 6.79
N ALA A 86 -0.20 12.81 7.62
CA ALA A 86 -0.06 13.21 9.02
C ALA A 86 0.58 14.59 9.17
N TYR A 87 1.75 14.80 8.55
CA TYR A 87 2.53 16.02 8.75
C TYR A 87 2.15 17.15 7.80
N GLY A 88 1.80 16.84 6.56
CA GLY A 88 1.44 17.84 5.56
C GLY A 88 0.00 18.34 5.73
N ILE A 89 -0.98 17.43 5.78
CA ILE A 89 -2.40 17.78 5.80
C ILE A 89 -2.88 18.03 7.23
N CYS A 90 -2.74 17.05 8.12
CA CYS A 90 -3.34 17.15 9.44
C CYS A 90 -2.61 18.17 10.33
N LEU A 91 -1.29 18.07 10.44
CA LEU A 91 -0.49 18.99 11.26
C LEU A 91 -0.16 20.30 10.53
N GLY A 92 0.26 20.22 9.27
CA GLY A 92 0.69 21.40 8.49
C GLY A 92 -0.47 22.33 8.11
N ALA A 93 -1.58 21.78 7.61
CA ALA A 93 -2.77 22.55 7.24
C ALA A 93 -3.83 22.64 8.35
N GLY A 94 -3.60 22.01 9.52
CA GLY A 94 -4.52 22.03 10.66
C GLY A 94 -5.85 21.33 10.40
N VAL A 95 -5.92 20.45 9.40
CA VAL A 95 -7.17 19.79 9.00
C VAL A 95 -7.44 18.60 9.95
N PRO A 96 -8.66 18.46 10.51
CA PRO A 96 -9.00 17.29 11.31
C PRO A 96 -8.85 15.99 10.52
N TRP A 97 -8.33 14.94 11.17
CA TRP A 97 -8.04 13.67 10.51
C TRP A 97 -9.28 13.02 9.87
N GLN A 98 -10.48 13.28 10.39
CA GLN A 98 -11.74 12.81 9.83
C GLN A 98 -11.99 13.43 8.44
N THR A 99 -11.77 14.73 8.32
CA THR A 99 -11.90 15.47 7.06
C THR A 99 -10.82 15.04 6.07
N ALA A 100 -9.58 14.83 6.55
CA ALA A 100 -8.49 14.34 5.74
C ALA A 100 -8.77 12.92 5.19
N LEU A 101 -9.35 12.02 5.99
CA LEU A 101 -9.81 10.71 5.52
C LEU A 101 -10.90 10.82 4.44
N GLY A 102 -11.79 11.80 4.56
CA GLY A 102 -12.77 12.12 3.51
C GLY A 102 -12.10 12.51 2.19
N LEU A 103 -11.01 13.30 2.25
CA LEU A 103 -10.21 13.65 1.07
C LEU A 103 -9.55 12.42 0.45
N VAL A 104 -9.00 11.52 1.27
CA VAL A 104 -8.42 10.24 0.81
C VAL A 104 -9.47 9.36 0.14
N PHE A 105 -10.69 9.30 0.70
CA PHE A 105 -11.80 8.56 0.10
C PHE A 105 -12.18 9.10 -1.28
N TRP A 106 -12.33 10.43 -1.41
CA TRP A 106 -12.64 11.07 -2.70
C TRP A 106 -11.51 10.90 -3.72
N ALA A 107 -10.25 11.00 -3.30
CA ALA A 107 -9.11 10.72 -4.16
C ALA A 107 -9.12 9.27 -4.66
N GLY A 108 -9.44 8.31 -3.80
CA GLY A 108 -9.59 6.90 -4.17
C GLY A 108 -10.75 6.66 -5.13
N PHE A 109 -11.91 7.28 -4.91
CA PHE A 109 -13.05 7.20 -5.80
C PHE A 109 -12.75 7.79 -7.19
N LEU A 110 -12.16 9.00 -7.24
CA LEU A 110 -11.72 9.61 -8.48
C LEU A 110 -10.69 8.74 -9.21
N PHE A 111 -9.73 8.16 -8.48
CA PHE A 111 -8.74 7.27 -9.05
C PHE A 111 -9.36 5.99 -9.64
N LEU A 112 -10.39 5.45 -8.99
CA LEU A 112 -11.15 4.31 -9.50
C LEU A 112 -11.87 4.66 -10.81
N VAL A 113 -12.56 5.81 -10.85
CA VAL A 113 -13.21 6.32 -12.08
C VAL A 113 -12.19 6.52 -13.20
N LEU A 114 -11.04 7.14 -12.92
CA LEU A 114 -9.94 7.32 -13.88
C LEU A 114 -9.34 6.00 -14.38
N THR A 115 -9.33 4.98 -13.53
CA THR A 115 -8.84 3.64 -13.88
C THR A 115 -9.81 2.92 -14.80
N VAL A 116 -11.11 2.97 -14.51
CA VAL A 116 -12.17 2.35 -15.33
C VAL A 116 -12.30 3.03 -16.70
N THR A 117 -12.19 4.36 -16.74
CA THR A 117 -12.25 5.16 -17.98
C THR A 117 -10.98 5.06 -18.84
N GLY A 118 -9.91 4.44 -18.34
CA GLY A 118 -8.63 4.33 -19.05
C GLY A 118 -7.79 5.61 -19.06
N ALA A 119 -8.30 6.72 -18.51
CA ALA A 119 -7.63 8.01 -18.40
C ALA A 119 -6.31 7.94 -17.59
N ARG A 120 -6.16 6.93 -16.72
CA ARG A 120 -4.90 6.63 -16.03
C ARG A 120 -3.69 6.59 -16.98
N ARG A 121 -3.83 6.04 -18.20
CA ARG A 121 -2.73 5.96 -19.16
C ARG A 121 -2.27 7.34 -19.62
N VAL A 122 -3.21 8.25 -19.87
CA VAL A 122 -2.93 9.63 -20.27
C VAL A 122 -2.21 10.37 -19.16
N LEU A 123 -2.68 10.20 -17.92
CA LEU A 123 -2.09 10.85 -16.74
C LEU A 123 -0.64 10.39 -16.51
N VAL A 124 -0.40 9.08 -16.66
CA VAL A 124 0.96 8.53 -16.60
C VAL A 124 1.83 9.03 -17.75
N GLN A 125 1.32 9.05 -18.98
CA GLN A 125 2.06 9.54 -20.15
C GLN A 125 2.37 11.04 -20.09
N ALA A 126 1.52 11.83 -19.43
CA ALA A 126 1.75 13.25 -19.19
C ALA A 126 2.96 13.51 -18.28
N VAL A 127 3.30 12.57 -17.39
CA VAL A 127 4.51 12.67 -16.55
C VAL A 127 5.75 12.34 -17.40
N PRO A 128 6.70 13.30 -17.57
CA PRO A 128 7.93 13.08 -18.31
C PRO A 128 8.66 11.83 -17.84
N LYS A 129 9.17 11.04 -18.80
CA LYS A 129 9.92 9.80 -18.51
C LYS A 129 11.06 10.03 -17.52
N VAL A 130 11.73 11.18 -17.61
CA VAL A 130 12.83 11.57 -16.71
C VAL A 130 12.37 11.60 -15.25
N LEU A 131 11.27 12.27 -14.93
CA LEU A 131 10.75 12.33 -13.54
C LEU A 131 10.36 10.95 -13.00
N ARG A 132 9.79 10.10 -13.85
CA ARG A 132 9.42 8.73 -13.46
C ARG A 132 10.65 7.88 -13.14
N LEU A 133 11.71 8.00 -13.94
CA LEU A 133 12.97 7.29 -13.71
C LEU A 133 13.69 7.83 -12.48
N SER A 134 13.70 9.15 -12.27
CA SER A 134 14.27 9.78 -11.07
C SER A 134 13.63 9.27 -9.78
N GLY A 135 12.31 9.03 -9.78
CA GLY A 135 11.62 8.44 -8.62
C GLY A 135 12.14 7.03 -8.26
N ALA A 136 12.31 6.16 -9.26
CA ALA A 136 12.86 4.82 -9.05
C ALA A 136 14.32 4.86 -8.56
N VAL A 137 15.14 5.74 -9.14
CA VAL A 137 16.53 5.96 -8.71
C VAL A 137 16.59 6.49 -7.28
N GLY A 138 15.72 7.43 -6.91
CA GLY A 138 15.64 7.98 -5.56
C GLY A 138 15.29 6.93 -4.51
N ILE A 139 14.31 6.07 -4.79
CA ILE A 139 13.96 4.95 -3.90
C ILE A 139 15.15 3.99 -3.75
N GLY A 140 15.82 3.65 -4.86
CA GLY A 140 16.99 2.76 -4.83
C GLY A 140 18.16 3.35 -4.03
N LEU A 141 18.45 4.63 -4.21
CA LEU A 141 19.51 5.33 -3.47
C LEU A 141 19.20 5.41 -1.97
N PHE A 142 17.93 5.65 -1.61
CA PHE A 142 17.49 5.67 -0.22
C PHE A 142 17.63 4.32 0.46
N ILE A 143 17.27 3.23 -0.23
CA ILE A 143 17.44 1.87 0.28
C ILE A 143 18.95 1.55 0.44
N ALA A 144 19.78 1.92 -0.54
CA ALA A 144 21.22 1.72 -0.49
C ALA A 144 21.91 2.57 0.61
N PHE A 145 21.29 3.67 1.04
CA PHE A 145 21.78 4.49 2.14
C PHE A 145 21.41 3.91 3.52
N ILE A 146 20.25 3.25 3.63
CA ILE A 146 19.78 2.63 4.88
C ILE A 146 20.39 1.24 5.12
N GLY A 147 20.65 0.49 4.04
CA GLY A 147 21.29 -0.83 4.07
C GLY A 147 22.79 -0.76 4.30
#